data_AF-A0A1Y1Q8D8-F1
#
_entry.id   AF-A0A1Y1Q8D8-F1
#
_cell.length_a   1.000
_cell.length_b   1.000
_cell.length_c   1.000
_cell.angle_alpha   90.00
_cell.angle_beta   90.00
_cell.angle_gamma   90.00
#
_symmetry.space_group_name_H-M   'P 1'
#
loop_
_entity.id
_entity.type
_entity.pdbx_description
1 polymer ?
#
loop_
_entity_poly.entity_id
_entity_poly.type
_entity_poly.pdbx_seq_one_letter_code
_entity_poly.pdbx_strand_id
1 'polypeptide(L)'
;MDSDKVKATLKQAIVAVLGKPLPSGDEAWLTMNGRRDWDSLKQVEILLMLEEEFSIRYTEEEFAQLDTAADIVALTVCKCNEDPSSPNPDDDLFSYY
;
A
#
# COMPACT_ATOMS: atom_id res chain seq x y z
N MET A 1 -3.68 -2.42 -15.93
CA MET A 1 -2.85 -1.48 -15.14
C MET A 1 -1.40 -1.95 -15.26
N ASP A 2 -0.46 -1.06 -15.57
CA ASP A 2 0.96 -1.43 -15.66
C ASP A 2 1.56 -1.54 -14.26
N SER A 3 2.08 -2.73 -13.92
CA SER A 3 2.78 -2.95 -12.64
C SER A 3 3.93 -1.96 -12.44
N ASP A 4 4.54 -1.48 -13.52
CA ASP A 4 5.57 -0.45 -13.52
C ASP A 4 5.08 0.90 -13.00
N LYS A 5 3.82 1.27 -13.30
CA LYS A 5 3.22 2.51 -12.78
C LYS A 5 3.03 2.41 -11.27
N VAL A 6 2.48 1.29 -10.78
CA VAL A 6 2.29 1.04 -9.34
C VAL A 6 3.64 1.05 -8.62
N LYS A 7 4.65 0.36 -9.17
CA LYS A 7 6.02 0.36 -8.62
C LYS A 7 6.60 1.78 -8.56
N ALA A 8 6.40 2.60 -9.60
CA ALA A 8 6.89 3.97 -9.63
C ALA A 8 6.21 4.85 -8.55
N THR A 9 4.89 4.79 -8.43
CA THR A 9 4.16 5.53 -7.39
C THR A 9 4.56 5.06 -6.00
N LEU A 10 4.60 3.75 -5.76
CA LEU A 10 5.02 3.19 -4.48
C LEU A 10 6.45 3.62 -4.12
N LYS A 11 7.37 3.60 -5.09
CA LYS A 11 8.74 4.10 -4.90
C LYS A 11 8.76 5.58 -4.50
N GLN A 12 7.93 6.41 -5.11
CA GLN A 12 7.80 7.83 -4.76
C GLN A 12 7.23 8.01 -3.35
N ALA A 13 6.16 7.29 -3.00
CA ALA A 13 5.56 7.31 -1.67
C ALA A 13 6.59 6.90 -0.61
N ILE A 14 7.30 5.79 -0.83
CA ILE A 14 8.35 5.32 0.08
C ILE A 14 9.44 6.38 0.25
N VAL A 15 9.93 7.01 -0.83
CA VAL A 15 10.94 8.08 -0.73
C VAL A 15 10.39 9.31 0.01
N ALA A 16 9.12 9.66 -0.19
CA ALA A 16 8.47 10.77 0.51
C ALA A 16 8.37 10.51 2.03
N VAL A 17 7.92 9.32 2.42
CA VAL A 17 7.73 8.93 3.83
C VAL A 17 9.07 8.67 4.53
N LEU A 18 10.04 8.05 3.86
CA LEU A 18 11.36 7.78 4.44
C LEU A 18 12.31 8.97 4.40
N GLY A 19 12.07 9.93 3.51
CA GLY A 19 12.99 11.05 3.25
C GLY A 19 14.38 10.61 2.78
N LYS A 20 14.54 9.33 2.40
CA LYS A 20 15.80 8.72 1.98
C LYS A 20 15.64 8.14 0.58
N PRO A 21 16.65 8.28 -0.29
CA PRO A 21 16.63 7.63 -1.59
C PRO A 21 16.68 6.12 -1.39
N LEU A 22 15.79 5.40 -2.08
CA LEU A 22 15.80 3.95 -2.10
C LEU A 22 17.06 3.42 -2.80
N PRO A 23 17.58 2.26 -2.38
CA PRO A 23 18.73 1.64 -3.05
C PRO A 23 18.40 1.43 -4.52
N SER A 24 19.34 1.75 -5.41
CA SER A 24 19.18 1.69 -6.87
C SER A 24 19.06 0.26 -7.44
N GLY A 25 18.92 -0.77 -6.59
CA GLY A 25 18.58 -2.12 -7.05
C GLY A 25 17.08 -2.23 -7.26
N ASP A 26 16.66 -2.60 -8.47
CA ASP A 26 15.28 -2.58 -8.95
C ASP A 26 14.25 -3.21 -7.99
N GLU A 27 14.66 -4.12 -7.11
CA GLU A 27 13.75 -4.92 -6.28
C GLU A 27 14.24 -5.09 -4.83
N ALA A 28 15.36 -4.49 -4.45
CA ALA A 28 15.90 -4.60 -3.08
C ALA A 28 15.02 -3.92 -2.02
N TRP A 29 14.20 -2.97 -2.47
CA TRP A 29 13.20 -2.30 -1.66
C TRP A 29 11.89 -3.10 -1.56
N LEU A 30 11.65 -4.03 -2.49
CA LEU A 30 10.47 -4.90 -2.49
C LEU A 30 10.54 -5.97 -1.40
N THR A 31 11.74 -6.33 -0.94
CA THR A 31 12.04 -7.33 0.10
C THR A 31 12.34 -6.72 1.46
N MET A 32 12.01 -5.44 1.70
CA MET A 32 12.27 -4.71 2.94
C MET A 32 11.45 -5.19 4.17
N ASN A 33 11.07 -6.48 4.24
CA ASN A 33 10.47 -7.02 5.45
C ASN A 33 11.46 -6.90 6.64
N GLY A 34 10.95 -6.44 7.78
CA GLY A 34 11.67 -6.43 9.05
C GLY A 34 12.73 -5.34 9.20
N ARG A 35 12.87 -4.39 8.24
CA ARG A 35 13.68 -3.20 8.49
C ARG A 35 12.95 -2.29 9.47
N ARG A 36 13.65 -1.91 10.52
CA ARG A 36 13.20 -0.92 11.51
C ARG A 36 12.83 0.45 10.90
N ASP A 37 13.30 0.75 9.69
CA ASP A 37 12.88 1.95 8.94
C ASP A 37 11.45 1.82 8.36
N TRP A 38 10.89 0.60 8.28
CA TRP A 38 9.56 0.25 7.79
C TRP A 38 8.61 0.02 8.97
N ASP A 39 8.38 1.09 9.74
CA ASP A 39 7.44 1.10 10.86
C ASP A 39 5.98 0.96 10.38
N SER A 40 5.10 0.36 11.19
CA SER A 40 3.67 0.19 10.86
C SER A 40 2.97 1.51 10.50
N LEU A 41 3.40 2.63 11.07
CA LEU A 41 2.90 3.96 10.72
C LEU A 41 3.27 4.35 9.27
N LYS A 42 4.50 4.02 8.85
CA LYS A 42 4.97 4.31 7.49
C LYS A 42 4.27 3.43 6.46
N GLN A 43 4.00 2.17 6.81
CA GLN A 43 3.16 1.30 6.00
C GLN A 43 1.79 1.93 5.75
N VAL A 44 1.10 2.36 6.80
CA VAL A 44 -0.22 3.01 6.70
C VAL A 44 -0.16 4.27 5.83
N GLU A 45 0.84 5.13 6.04
CA GLU A 45 0.98 6.38 5.26
C GLU A 45 1.22 6.11 3.76
N ILE A 46 2.03 5.11 3.43
CA ILE A 46 2.26 4.67 2.04
C ILE A 46 0.98 4.10 1.43
N LEU A 47 0.23 3.31 2.19
CA LEU A 47 -1.02 2.71 1.76
C LEU A 47 -2.09 3.77 1.48
N LEU A 48 -2.28 4.73 2.38
CA LEU A 48 -3.21 5.84 2.18
C LEU A 48 -2.92 6.62 0.89
N MET A 49 -1.64 6.91 0.61
CA MET A 49 -1.25 7.56 -0.65
C MET A 49 -1.60 6.71 -1.89
N LEU A 50 -1.48 5.38 -1.81
CA LEU A 50 -1.88 4.50 -2.90
C LEU A 50 -3.40 4.40 -3.04
N GLU A 51 -4.15 4.38 -1.93
CA GLU A 51 -5.61 4.42 -1.94
C GLU A 51 -6.12 5.67 -2.64
N GLU A 52 -5.56 6.83 -2.30
CA GLU A 52 -5.91 8.11 -2.92
C GLU A 52 -5.53 8.15 -4.41
N GLU A 53 -4.32 7.72 -4.77
CA GLU A 53 -3.84 7.75 -6.16
C GLU A 53 -4.62 6.78 -7.07
N PHE A 54 -4.92 5.59 -6.59
CA PHE A 54 -5.54 4.53 -7.39
C PHE A 54 -7.05 4.39 -7.14
N SER A 55 -7.63 5.19 -6.23
CA SER A 55 -9.03 5.10 -5.79
C SER A 55 -9.43 3.68 -5.36
N ILE A 56 -8.54 3.02 -4.63
CA ILE A 56 -8.76 1.69 -4.03
C ILE A 56 -8.92 1.83 -2.52
N ARG A 57 -9.48 0.81 -1.86
CA ARG A 57 -9.47 0.68 -0.39
C ARG A 57 -8.87 -0.65 0.02
N TYR A 58 -7.93 -0.63 0.95
CA TYR A 58 -7.37 -1.82 1.59
C TYR A 58 -8.17 -2.15 2.84
N THR A 59 -8.40 -3.44 3.08
CA THR A 59 -8.99 -3.89 4.35
C THR A 59 -7.90 -4.15 5.39
N GLU A 60 -8.29 -4.24 6.66
CA GLU A 60 -7.37 -4.62 7.74
C GLU A 60 -6.77 -6.02 7.54
N GLU A 61 -7.54 -6.94 6.95
CA GLU A 61 -7.07 -8.30 6.62
C GLU A 61 -5.99 -8.29 5.54
N GLU A 62 -6.13 -7.42 4.56
CA GLU A 62 -5.12 -7.19 3.53
C GLU A 62 -3.89 -6.54 4.15
N PHE A 63 -4.08 -5.50 4.97
CA PHE A 63 -3.01 -4.85 5.71
C PHE A 63 -2.21 -5.85 6.56
N ALA A 64 -2.87 -6.77 7.25
CA ALA A 64 -2.23 -7.80 8.06
C ALA A 64 -1.41 -8.80 7.23
N GLN A 65 -1.71 -8.97 5.94
CA GLN A 65 -0.98 -9.83 5.01
C GLN A 65 0.15 -9.10 4.27
N LEU A 66 0.17 -7.75 4.32
CA LEU A 66 1.19 -6.92 3.67
C LEU A 66 2.49 -6.90 4.48
N ASP A 67 3.30 -7.92 4.26
CA ASP A 67 4.63 -8.07 4.88
C ASP A 67 5.74 -7.40 4.06
N THR A 68 5.56 -7.32 2.74
CA THR A 68 6.56 -6.79 1.81
C THR A 68 5.99 -5.75 0.85
N ALA A 69 6.83 -4.82 0.38
CA ALA A 69 6.42 -3.87 -0.65
C ALA A 69 6.05 -4.55 -1.99
N ALA A 70 6.58 -5.76 -2.25
CA ALA A 70 6.11 -6.61 -3.36
C ALA A 70 4.62 -6.96 -3.26
N ASP A 71 4.15 -7.34 -2.06
CA ASP A 71 2.75 -7.67 -1.82
C ASP A 71 1.85 -6.46 -2.05
N ILE A 72 2.29 -5.27 -1.63
CA ILE A 72 1.54 -4.03 -1.86
C ILE A 72 1.33 -3.81 -3.36
N VAL A 73 2.38 -3.95 -4.17
CA VAL A 73 2.28 -3.80 -5.63
C VAL A 73 1.33 -4.84 -6.22
N ALA A 74 1.48 -6.11 -5.85
CA ALA A 74 0.64 -7.20 -6.36
C ALA A 74 -0.83 -6.97 -6.00
N LEU A 75 -1.10 -6.57 -4.76
CA LEU A 75 -2.43 -6.30 -4.25
C LEU A 75 -3.06 -5.08 -4.93
N THR A 76 -2.32 -3.98 -5.09
CA THR A 76 -2.78 -2.78 -5.80
C THR A 76 -3.20 -3.14 -7.24
N VAL A 77 -2.41 -3.96 -7.93
CA VAL A 77 -2.69 -4.39 -9.31
C VAL A 77 -3.93 -5.30 -9.38
N CYS A 78 -4.14 -6.15 -8.37
CA CYS A 78 -5.33 -6.98 -8.25
C CYS A 78 -6.58 -6.13 -7.97
N LYS A 79 -6.53 -5.26 -6.96
CA LYS A 79 -7.60 -4.33 -6.58
C LYS A 79 -8.00 -3.37 -7.69
N CYS A 80 -7.05 -2.85 -8.48
CA CYS A 80 -7.42 -2.01 -9.61
C CYS A 80 -8.15 -2.75 -10.74
N ASN A 81 -8.12 -4.09 -10.78
CA ASN A 81 -8.94 -4.89 -11.69
C ASN A 81 -10.28 -5.32 -11.07
N GLU A 82 -10.41 -5.31 -9.75
CA GLU A 82 -11.64 -5.60 -9.05
C GLU A 82 -12.39 -4.30 -8.72
N ASP A 83 -13.58 -4.12 -9.31
CA ASP A 83 -14.44 -2.97 -9.04
C ASP A 83 -14.62 -2.71 -7.51
N PRO A 84 -14.52 -1.45 -7.05
CA PRO A 84 -14.56 -1.08 -5.62
C PRO A 84 -15.95 -1.18 -4.97
N SER A 85 -16.83 -2.06 -5.47
CA SER A 85 -18.24 -2.15 -5.05
C SER A 85 -18.49 -3.07 -3.84
N SER A 86 -17.46 -3.50 -3.11
CA SER A 86 -17.68 -4.16 -1.82
C SER A 86 -17.79 -3.10 -0.71
N PRO A 87 -19.00 -2.80 -0.20
CA PRO A 87 -19.14 -1.98 0.99
C PRO A 87 -18.47 -2.73 2.16
N ASN A 88 -17.46 -2.11 2.76
CA ASN A 88 -16.95 -2.58 4.04
C ASN A 88 -18.11 -2.52 5.05
N PRO A 89 -18.46 -3.63 5.72
CA PRO A 89 -19.50 -3.62 6.76
C PRO A 89 -19.09 -2.82 8.01
N ASP A 90 -17.85 -2.32 8.08
CA ASP A 90 -17.30 -1.61 9.24
C ASP A 90 -17.57 -0.08 9.24
N ASP A 91 -18.07 0.49 8.14
CA ASP A 91 -18.43 1.92 8.09
C ASP A 91 -19.76 2.23 8.83
N ASP A 92 -20.46 1.20 9.34
CA ASP A 92 -21.72 1.35 10.07
C ASP A 92 -21.54 1.40 11.61
N LEU A 93 -20.31 1.39 12.13
CA LEU A 93 -20.08 1.32 13.58
C LEU A 93 -20.31 2.64 14.35
N PHE A 94 -20.57 3.75 13.65
CA PHE A 94 -20.85 5.06 14.27
C PHE A 94 -22.30 5.57 14.07
N SER A 95 -23.26 4.71 13.74
CA SER A 95 -24.67 5.09 13.55
C SER A 95 -25.61 4.82 14.75
N TYR A 96 -25.06 4.62 15.96
CA TYR A 96 -25.88 4.48 17.17
C TYR A 96 -25.35 5.33 18.32
N TYR A 97 -25.65 6.64 18.29
CA TYR A 97 -26.38 7.39 19.33
C TYR A 97 -26.50 8.88 18.99
#